data_AF-A0A819Y599-F1
#
_entry.id   AF-A0A819Y599-F1
#
_cell.length_a   1.000
_cell.length_b   1.000
_cell.length_c   1.000
_cell.angle_alpha   90.00
_cell.angle_beta   90.00
_cell.angle_gamma   90.00
#
_symmetry.space_group_name_H-M   'P 1'
#
loop_
_entity.id
_entity.type
_entity.pdbx_description
1 polymer ?
#
loop_
_entity_poly.entity_id
_entity_poly.type
_entity_poly.pdbx_seq_one_letter_code
_entity_poly.pdbx_strand_id
1 'polypeptide(L)'
;MSLTSVKVPKYLAVYYGWPSLVENSQGDVTAASNWFGQFDLIVFGDGIWKTTHGDHVKTKAIMKNLIRRGKKVFGYVDLGVTTQNLNIKQMRQAVNGWSAMGASGIFWDDAGYD
;
A
#
# COMPACT_ATOMS: atom_id res chain seq x y z
N MET A 1 -12.48 34.97 16.25
CA MET A 1 -11.13 34.38 16.05
C MET A 1 -11.31 32.95 15.60
N SER A 2 -11.00 32.65 14.34
CA SER A 2 -11.02 31.27 13.84
C SER A 2 -9.79 30.56 14.39
N LEU A 3 -9.99 29.52 15.20
CA LEU A 3 -8.92 28.64 15.60
C LEU A 3 -8.33 28.06 14.31
N THR A 4 -7.11 28.46 13.98
CA THR A 4 -6.29 27.80 12.96
C THR A 4 -6.37 26.30 13.22
N SER A 5 -6.80 25.53 12.22
CA SER A 5 -7.14 24.12 12.41
C SER A 5 -5.93 23.36 12.94
N VAL A 6 -6.05 22.88 14.19
CA VAL A 6 -5.06 21.96 14.77
C VAL A 6 -4.95 20.77 13.81
N LYS A 7 -3.77 20.57 13.24
CA LYS A 7 -3.50 19.44 12.36
C LYS A 7 -3.46 18.18 13.21
N VAL A 8 -4.40 17.26 12.99
CA VAL A 8 -4.42 15.95 13.64
C VAL A 8 -3.64 14.96 12.79
N PRO A 9 -2.75 14.13 13.38
CA PRO A 9 -2.07 13.06 12.66
C PRO A 9 -3.08 12.11 12.01
N LYS A 10 -2.75 11.65 10.81
CA LYS A 10 -3.53 10.61 10.13
C LYS A 10 -3.16 9.24 10.68
N TYR A 11 -4.13 8.34 10.79
CA TYR A 11 -3.87 6.95 11.15
C TYR A 11 -3.22 6.22 9.97
N LEU A 12 -2.00 5.73 10.17
CA LEU A 12 -1.20 5.03 9.17
C LEU A 12 -1.11 3.55 9.48
N ALA A 13 -1.34 2.70 8.48
CA ALA A 13 -0.96 1.30 8.48
C ALA A 13 0.15 1.04 7.46
N VAL A 14 1.19 0.32 7.86
CA VAL A 14 2.20 -0.25 6.98
C VAL A 14 2.14 -1.77 7.17
N TYR A 15 1.82 -2.50 6.10
CA TYR A 15 1.57 -3.94 6.19
C TYR A 15 2.26 -4.69 5.05
N TYR A 16 3.26 -5.49 5.42
CA TYR A 16 4.12 -6.23 4.48
C TYR A 16 3.72 -7.70 4.29
N GLY A 17 2.67 -8.16 4.98
CA GLY A 17 2.06 -9.48 4.72
C GLY A 17 1.09 -9.46 3.54
N TRP A 18 0.41 -10.58 3.28
CA TRP A 18 -0.68 -10.64 2.29
C TRP A 18 -1.91 -9.91 2.84
N PRO A 19 -2.35 -8.78 2.24
CA PRO A 19 -3.47 -8.00 2.76
C PRO A 19 -4.74 -8.81 2.98
N SER A 20 -5.01 -9.82 2.16
CA SER A 20 -6.20 -10.66 2.33
C SER A 20 -6.18 -11.57 3.56
N LEU A 21 -5.04 -11.74 4.23
CA LEU A 21 -4.87 -12.59 5.41
C LEU A 21 -4.81 -11.80 6.72
N VAL A 22 -4.90 -10.46 6.67
CA VAL A 22 -4.80 -9.61 7.86
C VAL A 22 -5.80 -10.00 8.94
N GLU A 23 -5.37 -10.04 10.20
CA GLU A 23 -6.20 -10.42 11.36
C GLU A 23 -7.14 -11.60 11.11
N ASN A 24 -6.60 -12.71 10.62
CA ASN A 24 -7.37 -13.93 10.33
C ASN A 24 -8.52 -13.72 9.32
N SER A 25 -8.39 -12.77 8.39
CA SER A 25 -9.38 -12.58 7.32
C SER A 25 -9.48 -13.79 6.37
N GLN A 26 -8.53 -14.73 6.40
CA GLN A 26 -8.58 -16.00 5.63
C GLN A 26 -8.82 -15.84 4.12
N GLY A 27 -8.44 -14.71 3.54
CA GLY A 27 -8.64 -14.40 2.12
C GLY A 27 -9.96 -13.69 1.81
N ASP A 28 -10.79 -13.41 2.82
CA ASP A 28 -12.02 -12.63 2.69
C ASP A 28 -11.68 -11.15 2.46
N VAL A 29 -11.99 -10.68 1.25
CA VAL A 29 -11.76 -9.30 0.80
C VAL A 29 -12.54 -8.29 1.64
N THR A 30 -13.77 -8.62 2.07
CA THR A 30 -14.62 -7.72 2.85
C THR A 30 -14.10 -7.58 4.26
N ALA A 31 -13.75 -8.69 4.92
CA ALA A 31 -13.15 -8.69 6.25
C ALA A 31 -11.85 -7.87 6.27
N ALA A 32 -10.94 -8.13 5.33
CA ALA A 32 -9.69 -7.39 5.22
C ALA A 32 -9.92 -5.89 4.93
N SER A 33 -10.85 -5.56 4.02
CA SER A 33 -11.22 -4.16 3.73
C SER A 33 -11.77 -3.44 4.96
N ASN A 34 -12.53 -4.14 5.80
CA ASN A 34 -13.06 -3.58 7.04
C ASN A 34 -11.97 -3.32 8.06
N TRP A 35 -11.04 -4.26 8.21
CA TRP A 35 -9.90 -4.10 9.12
C TRP A 35 -9.00 -2.93 8.72
N PHE A 36 -8.59 -2.84 7.46
CA PHE A 36 -7.78 -1.69 6.99
C PHE A 36 -8.57 -0.38 6.97
N GLY A 37 -9.91 -0.44 6.93
CA GLY A 37 -10.78 0.73 6.85
C GLY A 37 -10.73 1.67 8.06
N GLN A 38 -10.12 1.24 9.17
CA GLN A 38 -9.88 2.08 10.34
C GLN A 38 -8.76 3.11 10.13
N PHE A 39 -7.87 2.90 9.15
CA PHE A 39 -6.76 3.80 8.85
C PHE A 39 -7.15 4.84 7.79
N ASP A 40 -6.40 5.94 7.73
CA ASP A 40 -6.54 6.98 6.70
C ASP A 40 -5.57 6.77 5.54
N LEU A 41 -4.37 6.29 5.86
CA LEU A 41 -3.27 6.00 4.96
C LEU A 41 -2.88 4.53 5.16
N ILE A 42 -2.75 3.78 4.06
CA ILE A 42 -2.34 2.37 4.09
C ILE A 42 -1.19 2.16 3.11
N VAL A 43 -0.13 1.48 3.52
CA VAL A 43 0.98 1.03 2.67
C VAL A 43 0.94 -0.50 2.59
N PHE A 44 0.95 -1.04 1.37
CA PHE A 44 1.08 -2.48 1.14
C PHE A 44 2.47 -2.85 0.62
N GLY A 45 2.98 -3.99 1.08
CA GLY A 45 4.35 -4.47 0.83
C GLY A 45 4.68 -4.77 -0.63
N ASP A 46 5.99 -4.91 -0.89
CA ASP A 46 6.54 -5.02 -2.24
C ASP A 46 5.96 -6.18 -3.07
N GLY A 47 6.00 -6.02 -4.39
CA GLY A 47 5.77 -7.09 -5.35
C GLY A 47 4.32 -7.54 -5.50
N ILE A 48 3.41 -7.16 -4.60
CA ILE A 48 1.98 -7.51 -4.67
C ILE A 48 1.32 -7.01 -5.97
N TRP A 49 1.86 -5.94 -6.55
CA TRP A 49 1.43 -5.40 -7.84
C TRP A 49 1.68 -6.32 -9.04
N LYS A 50 2.57 -7.31 -8.91
CA LYS A 50 2.83 -8.30 -9.96
C LYS A 50 1.61 -9.20 -10.09
N THR A 51 1.10 -9.38 -11.31
CA THR A 51 -0.07 -10.25 -11.57
C THR A 51 0.17 -11.72 -11.21
N THR A 52 1.44 -12.13 -11.09
CA THR A 52 1.86 -13.46 -10.64
C THR A 52 1.86 -13.62 -9.12
N HIS A 53 1.72 -12.54 -8.34
CA HIS A 53 1.67 -12.62 -6.88
C HIS A 53 0.34 -13.24 -6.42
N GLY A 54 0.41 -14.21 -5.51
CA GLY A 54 -0.77 -14.98 -5.07
C GLY A 54 -1.90 -14.13 -4.47
N ASP A 55 -1.56 -12.98 -3.88
CA ASP A 55 -2.55 -12.05 -3.32
C ASP A 55 -2.96 -10.89 -4.24
N HIS A 56 -2.43 -10.83 -5.47
CA HIS A 56 -2.62 -9.68 -6.36
C HIS A 56 -4.11 -9.32 -6.56
N VAL A 57 -4.92 -10.32 -6.94
CA VAL A 57 -6.33 -10.13 -7.26
C VAL A 57 -7.12 -9.66 -6.03
N LYS A 58 -6.86 -10.27 -4.87
CA LYS A 58 -7.54 -9.92 -3.61
C LYS A 58 -7.10 -8.55 -3.11
N THR A 59 -5.80 -8.26 -3.12
CA THR A 59 -5.29 -6.93 -2.75
C THR A 59 -5.88 -5.84 -3.65
N LYS A 60 -5.97 -6.04 -4.97
CA LYS A 60 -6.60 -5.07 -5.87
C LYS A 60 -8.07 -4.81 -5.51
N ALA A 61 -8.81 -5.85 -5.13
CA ALA A 61 -10.20 -5.71 -4.68
C ALA A 61 -10.30 -4.98 -3.33
N ILE A 62 -9.42 -5.28 -2.38
CA ILE A 62 -9.32 -4.59 -1.08
C ILE A 62 -9.01 -3.10 -1.29
N MET A 63 -8.02 -2.78 -2.12
CA MET A 63 -7.66 -1.41 -2.50
C MET A 63 -8.86 -0.66 -3.06
N LYS A 64 -9.58 -1.27 -4.01
CA LYS A 64 -10.79 -0.67 -4.61
C LYS A 64 -11.84 -0.32 -3.54
N ASN A 65 -12.06 -1.21 -2.56
CA ASN A 65 -13.01 -0.96 -1.47
C ASN A 65 -12.54 0.18 -0.55
N LEU A 66 -11.26 0.21 -0.18
CA LEU A 66 -10.67 1.25 0.66
C LEU A 66 -10.72 2.63 -0.02
N ILE A 67 -10.34 2.70 -1.30
CA ILE A 67 -10.36 3.95 -2.08
C ILE A 67 -11.79 4.50 -2.21
N ARG A 68 -12.77 3.63 -2.47
CA ARG A 68 -14.20 4.03 -2.47
C ARG A 68 -14.68 4.59 -1.12
N ARG A 69 -14.04 4.20 -0.03
CA ARG A 69 -14.29 4.71 1.34
C ARG A 69 -13.45 5.95 1.67
N GLY A 70 -12.80 6.57 0.68
CA GLY A 70 -12.00 7.79 0.83
C GLY A 70 -10.61 7.57 1.45
N LYS A 71 -10.15 6.32 1.55
CA LYS A 71 -8.83 5.98 2.09
C LYS A 71 -7.75 6.16 1.02
N LYS A 72 -6.52 6.49 1.43
CA LYS A 72 -5.38 6.53 0.53
C LYS A 72 -4.54 5.28 0.70
N VAL A 73 -4.28 4.58 -0.40
CA VAL A 73 -3.47 3.37 -0.41
C VAL A 73 -2.21 3.58 -1.23
N PHE A 74 -1.06 3.26 -0.69
CA PHE A 74 0.26 3.42 -1.30
C PHE A 74 0.89 2.05 -1.51
N GLY A 75 1.62 1.93 -2.61
CA GLY A 75 2.48 0.77 -2.85
C GLY A 75 3.87 0.99 -2.29
N TYR A 76 4.43 0.02 -1.61
CA TYR A 76 5.85 0.02 -1.25
C TYR A 76 6.72 -0.21 -2.50
N VAL A 77 7.84 0.51 -2.59
CA VAL A 77 8.95 0.21 -3.52
C VAL A 77 10.29 0.52 -2.82
N ASP A 78 11.22 -0.43 -2.91
CA ASP A 78 12.57 -0.36 -2.33
C ASP A 78 13.50 0.56 -3.17
N LEU A 79 14.21 1.48 -2.53
CA LEU A 79 15.28 2.32 -3.13
C LEU A 79 16.70 1.93 -2.72
N GLY A 80 16.86 0.96 -1.82
CA GLY A 80 18.13 0.53 -1.28
C GLY A 80 19.03 -0.14 -2.32
N VAL A 81 20.33 0.18 -2.23
CA VAL A 81 21.37 -0.37 -3.12
C VAL A 81 21.89 -1.73 -2.63
N THR A 82 21.83 -1.99 -1.32
CA THR A 82 22.26 -3.25 -0.70
C THR A 82 21.12 -4.25 -0.52
N THR A 83 19.87 -3.82 -0.70
CA THR A 83 18.66 -4.63 -0.65
C THR A 83 18.30 -5.15 -2.06
N GLN A 84 17.52 -4.39 -2.83
CA GLN A 84 17.07 -4.79 -4.17
C GLN A 84 17.90 -4.22 -5.31
N ASN A 85 18.53 -3.06 -5.10
CA ASN A 85 19.33 -2.34 -6.11
C ASN A 85 18.59 -2.20 -7.45
N LEU A 86 17.33 -1.78 -7.39
CA LEU A 86 16.48 -1.68 -8.58
C LEU A 86 17.06 -0.65 -9.55
N ASN A 87 17.11 -1.02 -10.83
CA ASN A 87 17.37 -0.02 -11.87
C ASN A 87 16.11 0.80 -12.17
N ILE A 88 16.29 1.93 -12.88
CA ILE A 88 15.19 2.84 -13.26
C ILE A 88 14.05 2.13 -13.99
N LYS A 89 14.34 1.11 -14.82
CA LYS A 89 13.30 0.36 -15.54
C LYS A 89 12.46 -0.45 -14.56
N GLN A 90 13.07 -1.13 -13.59
CA GLN A 90 12.38 -1.91 -12.57
C GLN A 90 11.54 -1.02 -11.65
N MET A 91 12.09 0.13 -11.23
CA MET A 91 11.33 1.14 -10.46
C MET A 91 10.09 1.61 -11.22
N ARG A 92 10.22 1.95 -12.52
CA ARG A 92 9.07 2.34 -13.35
C ARG A 92 8.05 1.21 -13.48
N GLN A 93 8.49 -0.04 -13.59
CA GLN A 93 7.58 -1.19 -13.63
C GLN A 93 6.76 -1.30 -12.34
N ALA A 94 7.41 -1.13 -11.17
CA ALA A 94 6.72 -1.16 -9.88
C ALA A 94 5.70 -0.01 -9.75
N VAL A 95 6.10 1.21 -10.09
CA VAL A 95 5.21 2.39 -10.11
C VAL A 95 3.99 2.15 -11.00
N ASN A 96 4.20 1.66 -12.22
CA ASN A 96 3.12 1.38 -13.17
C ASN A 96 2.21 0.26 -12.67
N GLY A 97 2.77 -0.79 -12.07
CA GLY A 97 2.00 -1.90 -11.48
C GLY A 97 1.07 -1.43 -10.38
N TRP A 98 1.61 -0.67 -9.41
CA TRP A 98 0.83 -0.07 -8.34
C TRP A 98 -0.23 0.91 -8.85
N SER A 99 0.13 1.75 -9.82
CA SER A 99 -0.82 2.65 -10.48
C SER A 99 -1.96 1.89 -11.16
N ALA A 100 -1.68 0.75 -11.80
CA ALA A 100 -2.69 -0.09 -12.46
C ALA A 100 -3.63 -0.82 -11.48
N MET A 101 -3.23 -0.95 -10.21
CA MET A 101 -4.12 -1.38 -9.12
C MET A 101 -4.95 -0.23 -8.52
N GLY A 102 -4.62 1.02 -8.86
CA GLY A 102 -5.29 2.21 -8.36
C GLY A 102 -4.63 2.84 -7.13
N ALA A 103 -3.35 2.55 -6.85
CA ALA A 103 -2.65 3.18 -5.74
C ALA A 103 -2.70 4.71 -5.83
N SER A 104 -2.84 5.36 -4.67
CA SER A 104 -2.79 6.81 -4.51
C SER A 104 -1.38 7.39 -4.63
N GLY A 105 -0.35 6.55 -4.55
CA GLY A 105 1.06 6.92 -4.64
C GLY A 105 1.98 5.76 -4.28
N ILE A 106 3.27 6.08 -4.15
CA ILE A 106 4.32 5.14 -3.76
C ILE A 106 4.94 5.58 -2.45
N PHE A 107 5.18 4.61 -1.57
CA PHE A 107 6.04 4.73 -0.40
C PHE A 107 7.42 4.18 -0.78
N TRP A 108 8.38 5.08 -0.95
CA TRP A 108 9.77 4.73 -1.27
C TRP A 108 10.52 4.50 0.03
N ASP A 109 10.97 3.27 0.27
CA ASP A 109 11.70 2.87 1.49
C ASP A 109 13.18 2.62 1.20
N ASP A 110 13.97 2.43 2.25
CA ASP A 110 15.42 2.14 2.17
C ASP A 110 16.21 3.21 1.38
N ALA A 111 15.74 4.46 1.44
CA ALA A 111 16.44 5.61 0.88
C ALA A 111 17.49 6.11 1.88
N GLY A 112 18.77 6.00 1.55
CA GLY A 112 19.83 6.45 2.45
C GLY A 112 21.20 5.90 2.14
N TYR A 113 22.12 6.11 3.07
CA TYR A 113 23.51 5.63 3.05
C TYR A 113 23.88 4.92 4.36
N ASP A 114 22.87 4.52 5.15
CA ASP A 114 23.06 3.89 6.47
C ASP A 114 23.65 2.48 6.41
#